data_AF-T1DUA9-F1
#
_entry.id   AF-T1DUA9-F1
#
_cell.length_a   1.000
_cell.length_b   1.000
_cell.length_c   1.000
_cell.angle_alpha   90.00
_cell.angle_beta   90.00
_cell.angle_gamma   90.00
#
_symmetry.space_group_name_H-M   'P 1'
#
loop_
_entity.id
_entity.type
_entity.pdbx_description
1 polymer ?
#
loop_
_entity_poly.entity_id
_entity_poly.type
_entity_poly.pdbx_seq_one_letter_code
_entity_poly.pdbx_strand_id
1 'polypeptide(L)'
;FNHLQIDVVSIYLIFLVQMITSGLQIIYTQDEVAFVQNLVYYVERAYRTPDFGMWERGSKYNDGTPEIHASSIGMAKSALEAINGCNLFGEKGASWSVVYVDIDAHNRNRSIFETMLPRESSSKGVDASLLPTLSFPAFASHEERLVEKSKLNVVKRLKGKKGFKRFSRDGYLSRLEDKTRRYYHKGEIKDFEGYECEWPMFYTYMIIDGVFRNNLEQIEEYQMELRKCMHSDTNGDPVVSMCYAPDGDGMYTRSSSQSLFLWGQSVFIIAQLLTAGLLHINELDPIRRYLPSYNRPRKGGRYSAFLGRLYEGRYRTSCFSYGSFARSELFVYRFFF
;
A
#
# COMPACT_ATOMS: atom_id res chain seq x y z
N PHE A 1 23.51 -3.83 -1.28
CA PHE A 1 22.23 -3.12 -1.47
C PHE A 1 21.07 -4.08 -1.18
N ASN A 2 20.86 -4.44 0.10
CA ASN A 2 19.86 -5.44 0.53
C ASN A 2 18.66 -4.79 1.24
N HIS A 3 18.23 -3.63 0.76
CA HIS A 3 17.27 -2.74 1.44
C HIS A 3 16.42 -1.94 0.46
N LEU A 4 16.43 -2.31 -0.83
CA LEU A 4 15.59 -1.62 -1.82
C LEU A 4 14.12 -1.91 -1.51
N GLN A 5 13.34 -0.85 -1.28
CA GLN A 5 11.91 -0.94 -1.00
C GLN A 5 11.17 0.16 -1.78
N ILE A 6 10.42 -0.26 -2.79
CA ILE A 6 9.71 0.69 -3.66
C ILE A 6 8.42 1.16 -3.00
N ASP A 7 7.79 0.31 -2.21
CA ASP A 7 6.58 0.61 -1.45
C ASP A 7 6.79 1.78 -0.48
N VAL A 8 7.95 1.89 0.16
CA VAL A 8 8.28 2.98 1.11
C VAL A 8 8.32 4.35 0.41
N VAL A 9 8.95 4.44 -0.77
CA VAL A 9 8.96 5.69 -1.54
C VAL A 9 7.55 6.01 -2.05
N SER A 10 6.80 4.97 -2.42
CA SER A 10 5.45 5.13 -2.94
C SER A 10 4.47 5.63 -1.88
N ILE A 11 4.51 5.09 -0.66
CA ILE A 11 3.64 5.53 0.44
C ILE A 11 3.97 6.97 0.86
N TYR A 12 5.26 7.35 0.83
CA TYR A 12 5.67 8.74 1.03
C TYR A 12 5.02 9.68 0.01
N LEU A 13 5.05 9.34 -1.29
CA LEU A 13 4.43 10.16 -2.34
C LEU A 13 2.90 10.25 -2.17
N ILE A 14 2.23 9.16 -1.80
CA ILE A 14 0.78 9.16 -1.54
C ILE A 14 0.44 10.12 -0.40
N PHE A 15 1.12 10.01 0.74
CA PHE A 15 0.85 10.88 1.89
C PHE A 15 1.29 12.33 1.65
N LEU A 16 2.36 12.58 0.91
CA LEU A 16 2.77 13.93 0.51
C LEU A 16 1.63 14.63 -0.24
N VAL A 17 1.04 13.96 -1.23
CA VAL A 17 -0.09 14.50 -2.01
C VAL A 17 -1.33 14.70 -1.12
N GLN A 18 -1.64 13.76 -0.23
CA GLN A 18 -2.76 13.88 0.70
C GLN A 18 -2.58 15.08 1.62
N MET A 19 -1.41 15.22 2.26
CA MET A 19 -1.10 16.34 3.15
C MET A 19 -1.17 17.69 2.44
N ILE A 20 -0.59 17.82 1.25
CA ILE A 20 -0.67 19.05 0.44
C ILE A 20 -2.12 19.36 0.06
N THR A 21 -2.90 18.33 -0.28
CA THR A 21 -4.32 18.50 -0.62
C THR A 21 -5.17 18.87 0.59
N SER A 22 -4.78 18.46 1.80
CA SER A 22 -5.38 18.92 3.07
C SER A 22 -4.98 20.36 3.44
N GLY A 23 -4.15 21.02 2.65
CA GLY A 23 -3.73 22.42 2.86
C GLY A 23 -2.39 22.59 3.57
N LEU A 24 -1.66 21.51 3.86
CA LEU A 24 -0.33 21.61 4.46
C LEU A 24 0.71 22.08 3.43
N GLN A 25 1.51 23.07 3.80
CA GLN A 25 2.66 23.50 3.01
C GLN A 25 3.90 22.74 3.47
N ILE A 26 4.40 21.86 2.60
CA ILE A 26 5.53 20.97 2.90
C ILE A 26 6.74 21.26 2.01
N ILE A 27 6.48 21.58 0.74
CA ILE A 27 7.50 21.86 -0.28
C ILE A 27 7.54 23.36 -0.52
N TYR A 28 8.72 23.96 -0.48
CA TYR A 28 8.92 25.43 -0.52
C TYR A 28 9.85 25.89 -1.65
N THR A 29 10.72 25.00 -2.13
CA THR A 29 11.77 25.33 -3.10
C THR A 29 11.66 24.51 -4.38
N GLN A 30 12.25 25.01 -5.46
CA GLN A 30 12.28 24.28 -6.73
C GLN A 30 13.17 23.03 -6.66
N ASP A 31 14.20 23.03 -5.81
CA ASP A 31 15.07 21.87 -5.62
C ASP A 31 14.31 20.71 -4.97
N GLU A 32 13.43 21.00 -4.01
CA GLU A 32 12.52 20.01 -3.42
C GLU A 32 11.50 19.48 -4.45
N VAL A 33 10.98 20.35 -5.33
CA VAL A 33 10.13 19.91 -6.45
C VAL A 33 10.89 18.93 -7.35
N ALA A 34 12.13 19.28 -7.72
CA ALA A 34 12.98 18.42 -8.55
C ALA A 34 13.30 17.10 -7.84
N PHE A 35 13.55 17.13 -6.52
CA PHE A 35 13.73 15.93 -5.71
C PHE A 35 12.51 15.00 -5.77
N VAL A 36 11.30 15.54 -5.56
CA VAL A 36 10.07 14.76 -5.64
C VAL A 36 9.83 14.20 -7.05
N GLN A 37 10.11 14.98 -8.11
CA GLN A 37 10.03 14.50 -9.49
C GLN A 37 11.03 13.35 -9.75
N ASN A 38 12.22 13.37 -9.14
CA ASN A 38 13.17 12.26 -9.22
C ASN A 38 12.67 11.01 -8.51
N LEU A 39 11.95 11.14 -7.39
CA LEU A 39 11.28 10.00 -6.73
C LEU A 39 10.21 9.38 -7.64
N VAL A 40 9.50 10.19 -8.43
CA VAL A 40 8.54 9.70 -9.43
C VAL A 40 9.26 8.84 -10.48
N TYR A 41 10.35 9.34 -11.08
CA TYR A 41 11.12 8.57 -12.06
C TYR A 41 11.68 7.25 -11.49
N TYR A 42 11.99 7.25 -10.19
CA TYR A 42 12.41 6.05 -9.49
C TYR A 42 11.27 5.00 -9.39
N VAL A 43 10.07 5.40 -8.94
CA VAL A 43 8.94 4.45 -8.77
C VAL A 43 8.27 4.05 -10.08
N GLU A 44 8.41 4.82 -11.16
CA GLU A 44 7.89 4.49 -12.51
C GLU A 44 8.36 3.12 -13.02
N ARG A 45 9.53 2.66 -12.57
CA ARG A 45 10.13 1.40 -13.00
C ARG A 45 9.71 0.18 -12.17
N ALA A 46 8.82 0.32 -11.18
CA ALA A 46 8.49 -0.74 -10.22
C ALA A 46 8.08 -2.08 -10.87
N TYR A 47 7.31 -2.04 -11.96
CA TYR A 47 6.86 -3.23 -12.70
C TYR A 47 7.95 -4.20 -13.15
N ARG A 48 9.21 -3.76 -13.19
CA ARG A 48 10.38 -4.55 -13.62
C ARG A 48 11.57 -4.45 -12.69
N THR A 49 11.44 -3.82 -11.53
CA THR A 49 12.53 -3.65 -10.57
C THR A 49 12.29 -4.57 -9.38
N PRO A 50 13.02 -5.71 -9.27
CA PRO A 50 12.95 -6.55 -8.09
C PRO A 50 13.41 -5.78 -6.85
N ASP A 51 12.68 -5.93 -5.74
CA ASP A 51 12.97 -5.28 -4.47
C ASP A 51 12.86 -6.27 -3.30
N PHE A 52 13.04 -5.81 -2.07
CA PHE A 52 12.96 -6.64 -0.87
C PHE A 52 11.55 -6.72 -0.26
N GLY A 53 10.58 -6.05 -0.89
CA GLY A 53 9.19 -5.96 -0.46
C GLY A 53 9.03 -5.27 0.90
N MET A 54 7.77 -5.17 1.33
CA MET A 54 7.36 -4.56 2.60
C MET A 54 8.01 -5.18 3.84
N TRP A 55 8.48 -6.43 3.72
CA TRP A 55 9.08 -7.21 4.81
C TRP A 55 10.60 -7.23 4.81
N GLU A 56 11.26 -6.53 3.87
CA GLU A 56 12.73 -6.46 3.75
C GLU A 56 13.42 -7.83 3.56
N ARG A 57 12.69 -8.83 3.05
CA ARG A 57 13.20 -10.20 2.87
C ARG A 57 13.53 -10.57 1.43
N GLY A 58 13.01 -9.84 0.44
CA GLY A 58 13.08 -10.28 -0.94
C GLY A 58 12.27 -11.55 -1.11
N SER A 59 12.85 -12.63 -1.61
CA SER A 59 12.20 -13.94 -1.72
C SER A 59 11.66 -14.46 -0.38
N LYS A 60 10.68 -15.36 -0.42
CA LYS A 60 10.19 -16.08 0.77
C LYS A 60 11.32 -16.83 1.50
N TYR A 61 12.40 -17.16 0.79
CA TYR A 61 13.54 -17.90 1.34
C TYR A 61 14.46 -17.02 2.17
N ASN A 62 14.33 -15.68 2.11
CA ASN A 62 15.19 -14.74 2.83
C ASN A 62 16.67 -15.13 2.66
N ASP A 63 17.11 -15.17 1.41
CA ASP A 63 18.45 -15.56 0.96
C ASP A 63 19.21 -14.40 0.30
N GLY A 64 18.66 -13.19 0.40
CA GLY A 64 19.20 -11.99 -0.23
C GLY A 64 18.73 -11.77 -1.67
N THR A 65 17.91 -12.66 -2.22
CA THR A 65 17.38 -12.53 -3.59
C THR A 65 16.18 -11.58 -3.61
N PRO A 66 16.23 -10.43 -4.31
CA PRO A 66 15.06 -9.58 -4.51
C PRO A 66 14.10 -10.20 -5.52
N GLU A 67 12.81 -9.86 -5.44
CA GLU A 67 11.79 -10.32 -6.38
C GLU A 67 10.78 -9.21 -6.71
N ILE A 68 9.96 -9.43 -7.73
CA ILE A 68 8.87 -8.52 -8.06
C ILE A 68 7.69 -8.80 -7.13
N HIS A 69 7.28 -7.77 -6.40
CA HIS A 69 6.21 -7.81 -5.41
C HIS A 69 4.97 -7.06 -5.92
N ALA A 70 3.82 -7.72 -5.91
CA ALA A 70 2.54 -7.10 -6.27
C ALA A 70 2.22 -5.94 -5.32
N SER A 71 2.52 -6.08 -4.02
CA SER A 71 2.37 -4.99 -3.06
C SER A 71 3.19 -3.75 -3.43
N SER A 72 4.48 -3.91 -3.77
CA SER A 72 5.34 -2.81 -4.21
C SER A 72 4.86 -2.16 -5.51
N ILE A 73 4.47 -2.94 -6.52
CA ILE A 73 3.94 -2.38 -7.79
C ILE A 73 2.60 -1.67 -7.55
N GLY A 74 1.71 -2.26 -6.75
CA GLY A 74 0.42 -1.66 -6.43
C GLY A 74 0.56 -0.33 -5.71
N MET A 75 1.49 -0.24 -4.76
CA MET A 75 1.86 1.01 -4.08
C MET A 75 2.47 2.03 -5.05
N ALA A 76 3.38 1.61 -5.94
CA ALA A 76 3.97 2.49 -6.95
C ALA A 76 2.93 3.03 -7.93
N LYS A 77 2.13 2.14 -8.53
CA LYS A 77 0.99 2.50 -9.40
C LYS A 77 0.08 3.51 -8.72
N SER A 78 -0.16 3.30 -7.42
CA SER A 78 -0.96 4.16 -6.58
C SER A 78 -0.38 5.55 -6.36
N ALA A 79 0.92 5.63 -6.08
CA ALA A 79 1.66 6.88 -5.96
C ALA A 79 1.67 7.67 -7.27
N LEU A 80 1.91 6.99 -8.39
CA LEU A 80 1.87 7.56 -9.74
C LEU A 80 0.50 8.19 -10.04
N GLU A 81 -0.60 7.50 -9.68
CA GLU A 81 -1.94 8.07 -9.82
C GLU A 81 -2.19 9.29 -8.94
N ALA A 82 -1.65 9.30 -7.72
CA ALA A 82 -1.87 10.38 -6.76
C ALA A 82 -1.10 11.64 -7.16
N ILE A 83 0.15 11.50 -7.56
CA ILE A 83 1.05 12.65 -7.77
C ILE A 83 0.95 13.27 -9.15
N ASN A 84 0.44 12.56 -10.16
CA ASN A 84 0.29 13.10 -11.50
C ASN A 84 -0.61 14.34 -11.51
N GLY A 85 -0.09 15.46 -12.00
CA GLY A 85 -0.80 16.74 -12.00
C GLY A 85 -0.91 17.42 -10.62
N CYS A 86 -0.24 16.90 -9.60
CA CYS A 86 -0.19 17.51 -8.28
C CYS A 86 0.74 18.74 -8.30
N ASN A 87 0.23 19.86 -7.79
CA ASN A 87 1.05 21.04 -7.55
C ASN A 87 1.63 20.99 -6.13
N LEU A 88 2.95 20.87 -6.02
CA LEU A 88 3.64 20.66 -4.74
C LEU A 88 3.63 21.89 -3.82
N PHE A 89 3.42 23.09 -4.36
CA PHE A 89 3.23 24.32 -3.56
C PHE A 89 1.76 24.52 -3.12
N GLY A 90 0.89 23.53 -3.36
CA GLY A 90 -0.54 23.59 -3.03
C GLY A 90 -1.36 24.40 -4.05
N GLU A 91 -2.53 24.89 -3.63
CA GLU A 91 -3.50 25.53 -4.52
C GLU A 91 -2.99 26.83 -5.17
N LYS A 92 -2.08 27.53 -4.51
CA LYS A 92 -1.48 28.79 -5.00
C LYS A 92 -0.19 28.56 -5.77
N GLY A 93 0.18 27.31 -6.02
CA GLY A 93 1.40 26.96 -6.73
C GLY A 93 1.36 27.34 -8.21
N ALA A 94 2.54 27.59 -8.76
CA ALA A 94 2.70 27.91 -10.17
C ALA A 94 2.83 26.65 -11.03
N SER A 95 2.84 26.80 -12.36
CA SER A 95 2.91 25.64 -13.28
C SER A 95 4.22 24.84 -13.17
N TRP A 96 5.31 25.47 -12.73
CA TRP A 96 6.63 24.82 -12.61
C TRP A 96 6.81 23.96 -11.36
N SER A 97 5.85 23.99 -10.42
CA SER A 97 5.80 23.13 -9.23
C SER A 97 4.86 21.93 -9.41
N VAL A 98 4.41 21.69 -10.64
CA VAL A 98 3.53 20.56 -10.99
C VAL A 98 4.36 19.35 -11.38
N VAL A 99 4.05 18.20 -10.76
CA VAL A 99 4.69 16.92 -11.04
C VAL A 99 3.90 16.18 -12.13
N TYR A 100 4.62 15.60 -13.08
CA TYR A 100 4.05 14.81 -14.16
C TYR A 100 4.60 13.39 -14.15
N VAL A 101 3.74 12.46 -14.56
CA VAL A 101 4.04 11.02 -14.63
C VAL A 101 3.93 10.54 -16.07
N ASP A 102 4.85 9.66 -16.48
CA ASP A 102 4.73 8.93 -17.74
C ASP A 102 3.51 7.98 -17.72
N ILE A 103 2.56 8.25 -18.61
CA ILE A 103 1.36 7.44 -18.81
C ILE A 103 1.69 5.98 -19.13
N ASP A 104 2.76 5.73 -19.89
CA ASP A 104 3.16 4.37 -20.26
C ASP A 104 3.83 3.66 -19.10
N ALA A 105 4.57 4.38 -18.24
CA ALA A 105 5.04 3.83 -16.97
C ALA A 105 3.88 3.44 -16.06
N HIS A 106 2.89 4.33 -15.88
CA HIS A 106 1.68 4.01 -15.12
C HIS A 106 0.95 2.77 -15.70
N ASN A 107 0.72 2.72 -17.01
CA ASN A 107 0.03 1.61 -17.66
C ASN A 107 0.77 0.27 -17.51
N ARG A 108 2.11 0.26 -17.61
CA ARG A 108 2.93 -0.94 -17.36
C ARG A 108 2.79 -1.44 -15.92
N ASN A 109 2.88 -0.55 -14.94
CA ASN A 109 2.67 -0.90 -13.53
C ASN A 109 1.26 -1.45 -13.28
N ARG A 110 0.22 -0.81 -13.84
CA ARG A 110 -1.15 -1.30 -13.74
C ARG A 110 -1.30 -2.70 -14.34
N SER A 111 -0.83 -2.91 -15.57
CA SER A 111 -0.99 -4.18 -16.28
C SER A 111 -0.31 -5.33 -15.55
N ILE A 112 0.93 -5.13 -15.06
CA ILE A 112 1.66 -6.16 -14.33
C ILE A 112 1.00 -6.43 -12.98
N PHE A 113 0.63 -5.40 -12.23
CA PHE A 113 -0.04 -5.54 -10.94
C PHE A 113 -1.34 -6.36 -11.03
N GLU A 114 -2.24 -5.98 -11.95
CA GLU A 114 -3.52 -6.68 -12.14
C GLU A 114 -3.33 -8.13 -12.61
N THR A 115 -2.25 -8.42 -13.36
CA THR A 115 -1.90 -9.78 -13.81
C THR A 115 -1.34 -10.64 -12.68
N MET A 116 -0.59 -10.05 -11.75
CA MET A 116 -0.01 -10.77 -10.62
C MET A 116 -1.07 -11.20 -9.61
N LEU A 117 -2.07 -10.36 -9.36
CA LEU A 117 -3.12 -10.67 -8.38
C LEU A 117 -3.88 -11.97 -8.74
N PRO A 118 -4.20 -12.81 -7.73
CA PRO A 118 -4.11 -12.56 -6.29
C PRO A 118 -2.77 -12.97 -5.65
N ARG A 119 -1.73 -13.26 -6.44
CA ARG A 119 -0.42 -13.68 -5.96
C ARG A 119 0.45 -12.47 -5.61
N GLU A 120 1.28 -12.61 -4.58
CA GLU A 120 2.20 -11.54 -4.19
C GLU A 120 3.47 -11.52 -5.05
N SER A 121 4.14 -12.64 -5.23
CA SER A 121 5.41 -12.70 -5.97
C SER A 121 5.68 -14.10 -6.52
N SER A 122 6.82 -14.32 -7.17
CA SER A 122 7.19 -15.64 -7.69
C SER A 122 7.28 -16.70 -6.59
N SER A 123 7.80 -16.33 -5.41
CA SER A 123 7.97 -17.25 -4.28
C SER A 123 6.84 -17.16 -3.23
N LYS A 124 6.12 -16.04 -3.13
CA LYS A 124 5.01 -15.85 -2.17
C LYS A 124 3.66 -15.99 -2.85
N GLY A 125 2.94 -17.05 -2.48
CA GLY A 125 1.63 -17.34 -3.05
C GLY A 125 0.55 -16.33 -2.69
N VAL A 126 0.52 -15.84 -1.45
CA VAL A 126 -0.36 -14.80 -0.90
C VAL A 126 0.41 -14.11 0.23
N ASP A 127 0.20 -12.80 0.40
CA ASP A 127 0.85 -11.98 1.43
C ASP A 127 -0.16 -10.96 2.01
N ALA A 128 -0.06 -10.68 3.30
CA ALA A 128 -0.89 -9.72 4.01
C ALA A 128 -0.60 -8.26 3.61
N SER A 129 0.56 -7.97 3.02
CA SER A 129 0.89 -6.66 2.43
C SER A 129 -0.09 -6.25 1.30
N LEU A 130 -0.82 -7.20 0.71
CA LEU A 130 -1.89 -6.92 -0.24
C LEU A 130 -3.07 -6.16 0.39
N LEU A 131 -3.29 -6.25 1.71
CA LEU A 131 -4.38 -5.54 2.40
C LEU A 131 -4.21 -4.01 2.33
N PRO A 132 -3.10 -3.40 2.79
CA PRO A 132 -2.87 -1.97 2.63
C PRO A 132 -2.67 -1.54 1.17
N THR A 133 -2.33 -2.48 0.28
CA THR A 133 -2.22 -2.23 -1.17
C THR A 133 -3.59 -2.11 -1.84
N LEU A 134 -4.55 -2.96 -1.47
CA LEU A 134 -5.90 -3.04 -2.07
C LEU A 134 -6.97 -2.30 -1.25
N SER A 135 -6.61 -1.73 -0.12
CA SER A 135 -7.44 -0.91 0.74
C SER A 135 -6.67 0.36 1.13
N PHE A 136 -7.09 1.03 2.20
CA PHE A 136 -6.34 2.15 2.74
C PHE A 136 -4.90 1.71 3.10
N PRO A 137 -3.86 2.47 2.70
CA PRO A 137 -3.92 3.80 2.06
C PRO A 137 -3.90 3.79 0.52
N ALA A 138 -3.59 2.64 -0.10
CA ALA A 138 -3.20 2.64 -1.50
C ALA A 138 -4.34 2.48 -2.49
N PHE A 139 -5.38 1.69 -2.23
CA PHE A 139 -6.48 1.46 -3.18
C PHE A 139 -5.99 1.20 -4.63
N ALA A 140 -5.01 0.31 -4.78
CA ALA A 140 -4.26 0.15 -6.02
C ALA A 140 -5.07 -0.42 -7.19
N SER A 141 -6.23 -1.03 -6.94
CA SER A 141 -7.16 -1.47 -7.97
C SER A 141 -8.60 -1.15 -7.56
N HIS A 142 -9.41 -0.86 -8.58
CA HIS A 142 -10.86 -0.65 -8.46
C HIS A 142 -11.64 -1.74 -9.19
N GLU A 143 -10.97 -2.80 -9.65
CA GLU A 143 -11.61 -3.97 -10.23
C GLU A 143 -12.11 -4.88 -9.10
N GLU A 144 -13.38 -4.72 -8.74
CA GLU A 144 -13.99 -5.28 -7.53
C GLU A 144 -13.76 -6.79 -7.40
N ARG A 145 -14.00 -7.55 -8.47
CA ARG A 145 -13.79 -9.01 -8.47
C ARG A 145 -12.35 -9.41 -8.17
N LEU A 146 -11.37 -8.65 -8.66
CA LEU A 146 -9.95 -8.92 -8.43
C LEU A 146 -9.55 -8.57 -6.99
N VAL A 147 -10.04 -7.42 -6.50
CA VAL A 147 -9.82 -6.96 -5.13
C VAL A 147 -10.39 -7.96 -4.12
N GLU A 148 -11.65 -8.37 -4.30
CA GLU A 148 -12.34 -9.30 -3.41
C GLU A 148 -11.70 -10.68 -3.42
N LYS A 149 -11.40 -11.22 -4.60
CA LYS A 149 -10.69 -12.50 -4.72
C LYS A 149 -9.34 -12.47 -3.98
N SER A 150 -8.61 -11.36 -4.08
CA SER A 150 -7.30 -11.21 -3.45
C SER A 150 -7.42 -11.09 -1.93
N LYS A 151 -8.35 -10.25 -1.43
CA LYS A 151 -8.61 -10.11 0.01
C LYS A 151 -9.14 -11.41 0.63
N LEU A 152 -10.06 -12.11 -0.05
CA LEU A 152 -10.56 -13.40 0.40
C LEU A 152 -9.43 -14.44 0.51
N ASN A 153 -8.51 -14.45 -0.45
CA ASN A 153 -7.34 -15.34 -0.39
C ASN A 153 -6.43 -15.02 0.81
N VAL A 154 -6.22 -13.74 1.13
CA VAL A 154 -5.49 -13.32 2.34
C VAL A 154 -6.21 -13.79 3.59
N VAL A 155 -7.51 -13.49 3.74
CA VAL A 155 -8.31 -13.90 4.90
C VAL A 155 -8.31 -15.42 5.07
N LYS A 156 -8.60 -16.18 4.01
CA LYS A 156 -8.71 -17.64 4.07
C LYS A 156 -7.39 -18.33 4.45
N ARG A 157 -6.25 -17.77 4.04
CA ARG A 157 -4.95 -18.46 4.16
C ARG A 157 -4.07 -17.92 5.27
N LEU A 158 -4.25 -16.66 5.66
CA LEU A 158 -3.34 -15.96 6.57
C LEU A 158 -4.00 -15.54 7.88
N LYS A 159 -5.34 -15.44 7.97
CA LYS A 159 -6.02 -15.13 9.24
C LYS A 159 -5.81 -16.26 10.25
N GLY A 160 -5.31 -15.91 11.43
CA GLY A 160 -5.19 -16.77 12.60
C GLY A 160 -6.05 -16.28 13.76
N LYS A 161 -5.73 -16.75 14.97
CA LYS A 161 -6.48 -16.45 16.22
C LYS A 161 -6.09 -15.13 16.89
N LYS A 162 -4.90 -14.60 16.56
CA LYS A 162 -4.25 -13.43 17.14
C LYS A 162 -3.80 -12.40 16.10
N GLY A 163 -4.24 -12.55 14.86
CA GLY A 163 -3.90 -11.63 13.78
C GLY A 163 -3.83 -12.34 12.45
N PHE A 164 -3.06 -11.78 11.51
CA PHE A 164 -2.75 -12.42 10.25
C PHE A 164 -1.26 -12.76 10.19
N LYS A 165 -0.92 -13.91 9.60
CA LYS A 165 0.45 -14.21 9.18
C LYS A 165 0.84 -13.25 8.06
N ARG A 166 2.11 -12.85 7.97
CA ARG A 166 2.58 -12.00 6.85
C ARG A 166 2.47 -12.76 5.53
N PHE A 167 3.02 -13.96 5.49
CA PHE A 167 2.87 -14.94 4.42
C PHE A 167 3.11 -16.36 4.96
N SER A 168 2.77 -17.39 4.20
CA SER A 168 2.98 -18.78 4.63
C SER A 168 4.47 -19.10 4.79
N ARG A 169 4.83 -19.82 5.86
CA ARG A 169 6.21 -20.25 6.17
C ARG A 169 7.18 -19.09 6.41
N ASP A 170 6.66 -18.03 6.98
CA ASP A 170 7.46 -16.89 7.43
C ASP A 170 8.07 -17.17 8.80
N GLY A 171 9.40 -17.19 8.87
CA GLY A 171 10.14 -17.42 10.10
C GLY A 171 10.32 -16.20 10.99
N TYR A 172 10.03 -14.99 10.52
CA TYR A 172 10.41 -13.81 11.30
C TYR A 172 9.73 -13.72 12.66
N LEU A 173 10.54 -13.54 13.70
CA LEU A 173 10.15 -13.55 15.11
C LEU A 173 9.53 -14.87 15.58
N SER A 174 9.54 -15.91 14.73
CA SER A 174 9.16 -17.25 15.13
C SER A 174 10.11 -17.75 16.22
N ARG A 175 9.60 -18.60 17.11
CA ARG A 175 10.40 -19.25 18.14
C ARG A 175 11.53 -20.13 17.57
N LEU A 176 11.36 -20.58 16.32
CA LEU A 176 12.30 -21.44 15.62
C LEU A 176 13.33 -20.65 14.80
N GLU A 177 13.18 -19.33 14.67
CA GLU A 177 14.12 -18.50 13.91
C GLU A 177 15.46 -18.38 14.66
N ASP A 178 16.54 -18.73 13.97
CA ASP A 178 17.89 -18.43 14.44
C ASP A 178 18.19 -16.93 14.23
N LYS A 179 18.09 -16.18 15.33
CA LYS A 179 18.29 -14.72 15.35
C LYS A 179 19.74 -14.28 15.18
N THR A 180 20.71 -15.21 15.20
CA THR A 180 22.14 -14.87 15.06
C THR A 180 22.56 -14.63 13.61
N ARG A 181 21.72 -14.99 12.65
CA ARG A 181 21.99 -14.86 11.21
C ARG A 181 20.88 -14.15 10.47
N ARG A 182 21.26 -13.47 9.40
CA ARG A 182 20.32 -12.73 8.54
C ARG A 182 19.50 -13.64 7.62
N TYR A 183 20.13 -14.68 7.07
CA TYR A 183 19.57 -15.49 5.98
C TYR A 183 19.22 -16.90 6.43
N TYR A 184 18.16 -17.45 5.84
CA TYR A 184 17.74 -18.81 6.11
C TYR A 184 18.62 -19.83 5.39
N HIS A 185 18.75 -21.02 5.97
CA HIS A 185 19.35 -22.17 5.32
C HIS A 185 18.37 -22.79 4.33
N LYS A 186 18.92 -23.50 3.35
CA LYS A 186 18.11 -24.15 2.32
C LYS A 186 17.16 -25.18 2.97
N GLY A 187 15.85 -24.96 2.81
CA GLY A 187 14.81 -25.85 3.32
C GLY A 187 14.26 -25.48 4.70
N GLU A 188 14.93 -24.61 5.45
CA GLU A 188 14.56 -24.19 6.82
C GLU A 188 13.14 -23.63 6.92
N ILE A 189 12.64 -22.99 5.86
CA ILE A 189 11.29 -22.41 5.87
C ILE A 189 10.18 -23.45 6.17
N LYS A 190 10.44 -24.74 5.95
CA LYS A 190 9.48 -25.80 6.29
C LYS A 190 9.28 -25.90 7.79
N ASP A 191 10.31 -25.60 8.58
CA ASP A 191 10.27 -25.68 10.04
C ASP A 191 9.36 -24.60 10.62
N PHE A 192 9.19 -23.47 9.92
CA PHE A 192 8.31 -22.37 10.33
C PHE A 192 6.82 -22.64 10.05
N GLU A 193 6.47 -23.72 9.34
CA GLU A 193 5.07 -24.05 9.05
C GLU A 193 4.30 -24.37 10.34
N GLY A 194 3.27 -23.57 10.65
CA GLY A 194 2.53 -23.66 11.92
C GLY A 194 3.12 -22.82 13.04
N TYR A 195 4.32 -22.26 12.85
CA TYR A 195 5.04 -21.42 13.81
C TYR A 195 5.17 -19.96 13.37
N GLU A 196 4.46 -19.55 12.32
CA GLU A 196 4.50 -18.18 11.81
C GLU A 196 3.81 -17.22 12.79
N CYS A 197 4.44 -16.06 13.03
CA CYS A 197 3.84 -15.03 13.87
C CYS A 197 2.56 -14.45 13.26
N GLU A 198 1.59 -14.19 14.12
CA GLU A 198 0.33 -13.54 13.77
C GLU A 198 0.34 -12.07 14.22
N TRP A 199 -0.07 -11.18 13.32
CA TRP A 199 0.06 -9.73 13.48
C TRP A 199 -1.32 -9.07 13.63
N PRO A 200 -1.68 -8.55 14.82
CA PRO A 200 -2.97 -7.94 15.08
C PRO A 200 -3.26 -6.70 14.24
N MET A 201 -2.23 -6.00 13.74
CA MET A 201 -2.43 -4.78 12.93
C MET A 201 -3.33 -5.01 11.71
N PHE A 202 -3.37 -6.23 11.18
CA PHE A 202 -4.22 -6.55 10.04
C PHE A 202 -5.70 -6.64 10.39
N TYR A 203 -6.07 -6.92 11.64
CA TYR A 203 -7.45 -6.70 12.10
C TYR A 203 -7.81 -5.23 12.00
N THR A 204 -6.88 -4.35 12.37
CA THR A 204 -7.08 -2.90 12.24
C THR A 204 -7.25 -2.47 10.78
N TYR A 205 -6.44 -2.99 9.85
CA TYR A 205 -6.65 -2.76 8.43
C TYR A 205 -8.02 -3.25 7.94
N MET A 206 -8.50 -4.40 8.43
CA MET A 206 -9.83 -4.91 8.09
C MET A 206 -10.96 -4.04 8.66
N ILE A 207 -10.78 -3.43 9.85
CA ILE A 207 -11.73 -2.44 10.39
C ILE A 207 -11.82 -1.24 9.46
N ILE A 208 -10.67 -0.66 9.07
CA ILE A 208 -10.62 0.49 8.15
C ILE A 208 -11.26 0.13 6.80
N ASP A 209 -10.94 -1.05 6.26
CA ASP A 209 -11.56 -1.56 5.04
C ASP A 209 -13.10 -1.66 5.16
N GLY A 210 -13.59 -2.12 6.32
CA GLY A 210 -15.02 -2.19 6.62
C GLY A 210 -15.67 -0.80 6.64
N VAL A 211 -15.00 0.21 7.21
CA VAL A 211 -15.47 1.60 7.19
C VAL A 211 -15.59 2.12 5.76
N PHE A 212 -14.57 1.95 4.91
CA PHE A 212 -14.62 2.40 3.51
C PHE A 212 -15.70 1.68 2.68
N ARG A 213 -16.07 0.45 3.07
CA ARG A 213 -17.12 -0.36 2.42
C ARG A 213 -18.50 -0.20 3.07
N ASN A 214 -18.63 0.58 4.14
CA ASN A 214 -19.83 0.64 4.96
C ASN A 214 -20.34 -0.76 5.42
N ASN A 215 -19.40 -1.67 5.73
CA ASN A 215 -19.70 -3.02 6.19
C ASN A 215 -19.59 -3.10 7.73
N LEU A 216 -20.70 -2.89 8.41
CA LEU A 216 -20.78 -2.88 9.87
C LEU A 216 -20.44 -4.24 10.50
N GLU A 217 -20.86 -5.34 9.86
CA GLU A 217 -20.57 -6.69 10.34
C GLU A 217 -19.06 -6.98 10.38
N GLN A 218 -18.35 -6.60 9.31
CA GLN A 218 -16.88 -6.70 9.25
C GLN A 218 -16.21 -5.83 10.34
N ILE A 219 -16.70 -4.61 10.56
CA ILE A 219 -16.16 -3.71 11.58
C ILE A 219 -16.28 -4.35 12.97
N GLU A 220 -17.48 -4.83 13.32
CA GLU A 220 -17.75 -5.44 14.63
C GLU A 220 -16.91 -6.70 14.84
N GLU A 221 -16.86 -7.59 13.84
CA GLU A 221 -16.06 -8.83 13.89
C GLU A 221 -14.59 -8.52 14.23
N TYR A 222 -13.95 -7.65 13.45
CA TYR A 222 -12.52 -7.38 13.63
C TYR A 222 -12.22 -6.50 14.83
N GLN A 223 -13.16 -5.65 15.29
CA GLN A 223 -13.04 -4.99 16.58
C GLN A 223 -13.06 -6.01 17.75
N MET A 224 -13.92 -7.03 17.69
CA MET A 224 -13.95 -8.10 18.69
C MET A 224 -12.64 -8.90 18.69
N GLU A 225 -12.11 -9.27 17.53
CA GLU A 225 -10.84 -9.99 17.44
C GLU A 225 -9.65 -9.13 17.91
N LEU A 226 -9.61 -7.85 17.53
CA LEU A 226 -8.55 -6.93 17.96
C LEU A 226 -8.53 -6.76 19.48
N ARG A 227 -9.70 -6.60 20.14
CA ARG A 227 -9.80 -6.47 21.61
C ARG A 227 -9.11 -7.62 22.36
N LYS A 228 -9.13 -8.84 21.82
CA LYS A 228 -8.47 -10.03 22.42
C LYS A 228 -6.94 -10.01 22.30
N CYS A 229 -6.39 -9.04 21.58
CA CYS A 229 -4.97 -8.93 21.21
C CYS A 229 -4.34 -7.61 21.69
N MET A 230 -5.09 -6.76 22.38
CA MET A 230 -4.60 -5.53 22.97
C MET A 230 -4.25 -5.74 24.44
N HIS A 231 -3.40 -4.85 24.95
CA HIS A 231 -3.08 -4.71 26.37
C HIS A 231 -3.03 -3.23 26.72
N SER A 232 -3.04 -2.89 28.01
CA SER A 232 -2.83 -1.51 28.46
C SER A 232 -1.35 -1.25 28.74
N ASP A 233 -0.91 -0.03 28.47
CA ASP A 233 0.38 0.46 28.94
C ASP A 233 0.33 0.88 30.43
N THR A 234 1.40 1.51 30.92
CA THR A 234 1.50 1.99 32.31
C THR A 234 0.50 3.08 32.67
N ASN A 235 -0.03 3.81 31.69
CA ASN A 235 -1.03 4.86 31.87
C ASN A 235 -2.47 4.33 31.71
N GLY A 236 -2.63 3.06 31.32
CA GLY A 236 -3.92 2.45 31.05
C GLY A 236 -4.34 2.51 29.58
N ASP A 237 -3.53 3.11 28.70
CA ASP A 237 -3.87 3.34 27.30
C ASP A 237 -3.81 2.04 26.48
N PRO A 238 -4.74 1.81 25.53
CA PRO A 238 -4.77 0.60 24.73
C PRO A 238 -3.61 0.55 23.73
N VAL A 239 -2.83 -0.53 23.80
CA VAL A 239 -1.67 -0.81 22.94
C VAL A 239 -1.91 -2.06 22.10
N VAL A 240 -1.72 -1.90 20.79
CA VAL A 240 -1.70 -3.01 19.85
C VAL A 240 -0.33 -3.69 19.87
N SER A 241 -0.32 -4.98 20.21
CA SER A 241 0.90 -5.79 20.18
C SER A 241 1.43 -5.94 18.75
N MET A 242 2.77 -5.92 18.57
CA MET A 242 3.39 -6.11 17.26
C MET A 242 3.00 -7.45 16.64
N CYS A 243 3.31 -8.56 17.32
CA CYS A 243 2.90 -9.88 16.88
C CYS A 243 2.80 -10.87 18.05
N TYR A 244 2.18 -12.02 17.75
CA TYR A 244 2.07 -13.18 18.64
C TYR A 244 2.71 -14.40 17.97
N ALA A 245 3.68 -15.01 18.63
CA ALA A 245 4.34 -16.23 18.20
C ALA A 245 3.62 -17.46 18.77
N PRO A 246 3.06 -18.36 17.94
CA PRO A 246 2.47 -19.60 18.41
C PRO A 246 3.54 -20.57 18.95
N ASP A 247 3.19 -21.35 19.95
CA ASP A 247 4.05 -22.40 20.53
C ASP A 247 3.79 -23.80 19.96
N GLY A 248 2.88 -23.94 19.00
CA GLY A 248 2.50 -25.23 18.40
C GLY A 248 1.49 -26.05 19.23
N ASP A 249 1.36 -25.77 20.52
CA ASP A 249 0.43 -26.42 21.44
C ASP A 249 -0.86 -25.60 21.64
N GLY A 250 -0.99 -24.51 20.88
CA GLY A 250 -2.17 -23.65 20.84
C GLY A 250 -2.08 -22.42 21.74
N MET A 251 -0.97 -22.24 22.48
CA MET A 251 -0.70 -20.99 23.17
C MET A 251 0.07 -20.02 22.26
N TYR A 252 0.08 -18.76 22.69
CA TYR A 252 0.72 -17.67 21.97
C TYR A 252 1.57 -16.85 22.92
N THR A 253 2.81 -16.61 22.53
CA THR A 253 3.72 -15.69 23.23
C THR A 253 3.68 -14.35 22.52
N ARG A 254 3.32 -13.29 23.25
CA ARG A 254 3.40 -11.91 22.74
C ARG A 254 4.86 -11.52 22.53
N SER A 255 5.18 -10.87 21.41
CA SER A 255 6.52 -10.32 21.20
C SER A 255 6.89 -9.33 22.32
N SER A 256 8.03 -9.55 22.99
CA SER A 256 8.56 -8.65 24.01
C SER A 256 9.25 -7.45 23.35
N SER A 257 8.48 -6.55 22.74
CA SER A 257 9.02 -5.27 22.30
C SER A 257 9.15 -4.34 23.51
N GLN A 258 10.34 -3.78 23.73
CA GLN A 258 10.56 -2.74 24.74
C GLN A 258 9.92 -1.40 24.31
N SER A 259 9.64 -1.23 23.03
CA SER A 259 9.07 -0.01 22.45
C SER A 259 7.71 -0.25 21.79
N LEU A 260 6.92 0.81 21.72
CA LEU A 260 5.62 0.85 21.04
C LEU A 260 5.78 0.55 19.56
N PHE A 261 4.99 -0.39 19.03
CA PHE A 261 4.97 -0.67 17.60
C PHE A 261 4.18 0.41 16.85
N LEU A 262 4.90 1.44 16.40
CA LEU A 262 4.30 2.67 15.85
C LEU A 262 3.37 2.44 14.67
N TRP A 263 3.67 1.50 13.78
CA TRP A 263 2.81 1.22 12.62
C TRP A 263 1.46 0.61 13.05
N GLY A 264 1.48 -0.43 13.89
CA GLY A 264 0.23 -1.01 14.39
C GLY A 264 -0.59 0.00 15.20
N GLN A 265 0.09 0.81 16.03
CA GLN A 265 -0.58 1.80 16.86
C GLN A 265 -1.16 2.97 16.05
N SER A 266 -0.47 3.46 15.02
CA SER A 266 -0.96 4.56 14.19
C SER A 266 -2.22 4.17 13.41
N VAL A 267 -2.22 2.98 12.80
CA VAL A 267 -3.38 2.45 12.09
C VAL A 267 -4.53 2.18 13.06
N PHE A 268 -4.23 1.80 14.31
CA PHE A 268 -5.24 1.63 15.35
C PHE A 268 -5.93 2.93 15.72
N ILE A 269 -5.16 3.99 15.95
CA ILE A 269 -5.72 5.32 16.23
C ILE A 269 -6.61 5.77 15.08
N ILE A 270 -6.17 5.60 13.83
CA ILE A 270 -7.00 5.91 12.65
C ILE A 270 -8.32 5.14 12.67
N ALA A 271 -8.27 3.82 12.91
CA ALA A 271 -9.47 3.00 12.98
C ALA A 271 -10.42 3.44 14.10
N GLN A 272 -9.90 3.79 15.29
CA GLN A 272 -10.72 4.29 16.40
C GLN A 272 -11.40 5.61 16.02
N LEU A 273 -10.66 6.57 15.48
CA LEU A 273 -11.21 7.86 15.07
C LEU A 273 -12.31 7.71 14.00
N LEU A 274 -12.10 6.83 13.02
CA LEU A 274 -13.10 6.51 12.00
C LEU A 274 -14.37 5.90 12.62
N THR A 275 -14.22 4.87 13.46
CA THR A 275 -15.37 4.18 14.04
C THR A 275 -16.12 5.00 15.10
N ALA A 276 -15.45 5.96 15.73
CA ALA A 276 -16.07 6.93 16.63
C ALA A 276 -16.73 8.12 15.90
N GLY A 277 -16.61 8.20 14.57
CA GLY A 277 -17.11 9.34 13.79
C GLY A 277 -16.34 10.64 14.02
N LEU A 278 -15.15 10.58 14.60
CA LEU A 278 -14.25 11.72 14.84
C LEU A 278 -13.37 12.05 13.63
N LEU A 279 -13.28 11.13 12.67
CA LEU A 279 -12.59 11.29 11.40
C LEU A 279 -13.49 10.74 10.30
N HIS A 280 -13.75 11.54 9.27
CA HIS A 280 -14.46 11.08 8.09
C HIS A 280 -13.50 10.50 7.05
N ILE A 281 -13.94 9.52 6.24
CA ILE A 281 -13.09 8.90 5.20
C ILE A 281 -12.53 9.91 4.19
N ASN A 282 -13.26 11.00 3.94
CA ASN A 282 -12.84 12.09 3.05
C ASN A 282 -11.75 12.97 3.67
N GLU A 283 -11.65 13.01 4.99
CA GLU A 283 -10.58 13.73 5.70
C GLU A 283 -9.32 12.88 5.77
N LEU A 284 -9.47 11.56 5.93
CA LEU A 284 -8.37 10.60 5.88
C LEU A 284 -7.77 10.48 4.46
N ASP A 285 -8.62 10.46 3.43
CA ASP A 285 -8.22 10.37 2.03
C ASP A 285 -8.82 11.52 1.19
N PRO A 286 -8.25 12.75 1.28
CA PRO A 286 -8.78 13.95 0.63
C PRO A 286 -8.77 13.89 -0.91
N ILE A 287 -7.91 13.04 -1.49
CA ILE A 287 -7.85 12.79 -2.94
C ILE A 287 -8.76 11.63 -3.40
N ARG A 288 -9.54 11.06 -2.47
CA ARG A 288 -10.57 10.03 -2.70
C ARG A 288 -10.10 8.86 -3.57
N ARG A 289 -8.92 8.34 -3.29
CA ARG A 289 -8.34 7.18 -4.00
C ARG A 289 -9.17 5.91 -3.83
N TYR A 290 -9.96 5.82 -2.77
CA TYR A 290 -10.95 4.74 -2.62
C TYR A 290 -11.98 4.71 -3.77
N LEU A 291 -12.13 5.80 -4.54
CA LEU A 291 -12.94 5.86 -5.74
C LEU A 291 -12.12 5.59 -7.03
N PRO A 292 -12.74 4.98 -8.06
CA PRO A 292 -12.17 4.94 -9.40
C PRO A 292 -11.84 6.35 -9.91
N SER A 293 -10.84 6.48 -10.77
CA SER A 293 -10.33 7.79 -11.17
C SER A 293 -11.37 8.73 -11.79
N TYR A 294 -12.37 8.20 -12.47
CA TYR A 294 -13.46 8.98 -13.07
C TYR A 294 -14.46 9.56 -12.03
N ASN A 295 -14.46 9.05 -10.80
CA ASN A 295 -15.31 9.50 -9.68
C ASN A 295 -14.56 10.39 -8.66
N ARG A 296 -13.25 10.60 -8.84
CA ARG A 296 -12.45 11.42 -7.91
C ARG A 296 -12.74 12.92 -8.11
N PRO A 297 -12.59 13.75 -7.05
CA PRO A 297 -12.75 15.19 -7.17
C PRO A 297 -11.79 15.75 -8.21
N ARG A 298 -12.32 16.54 -9.14
CA ARG A 298 -11.49 17.27 -10.10
C ARG A 298 -11.09 18.59 -9.45
N LYS A 299 -9.79 18.80 -9.21
CA LYS A 299 -9.30 20.16 -8.93
C LYS A 299 -9.54 20.98 -10.20
N GLY A 300 -10.17 22.15 -10.08
CA GLY A 300 -10.57 23.02 -11.20
C GLY A 300 -9.42 23.67 -11.99
N GLY A 301 -8.28 23.00 -12.12
CA GLY A 301 -7.08 23.46 -12.83
C GLY A 301 -6.84 22.71 -14.14
N ARG A 302 -5.86 23.17 -14.91
CA ARG A 302 -5.46 22.64 -16.23
C ARG A 302 -4.55 21.40 -16.16
N TYR A 303 -4.57 20.67 -15.04
CA TYR A 303 -3.56 19.64 -14.76
C TYR A 303 -4.07 18.24 -15.08
N SER A 304 -3.14 17.36 -15.48
CA SER A 304 -3.43 16.01 -15.99
C SER A 304 -4.00 15.09 -14.92
N ALA A 305 -4.95 14.25 -15.30
CA ALA A 305 -5.45 13.15 -14.49
C ALA A 305 -5.58 11.88 -15.35
N PHE A 306 -5.30 10.71 -14.75
CA PHE A 306 -5.51 9.43 -15.43
C PHE A 306 -7.00 9.08 -15.46
N LEU A 307 -7.61 8.98 -16.64
CA LEU A 307 -9.01 8.56 -16.78
C LEU A 307 -9.06 7.14 -17.34
N GLY A 308 -9.67 6.20 -16.61
CA GLY A 308 -10.09 4.92 -17.16
C GLY A 308 -11.59 4.93 -17.43
N ARG A 309 -12.03 4.71 -18.68
CA ARG A 309 -13.43 4.37 -18.97
C ARG A 309 -13.56 2.85 -19.11
N LEU A 310 -14.58 2.29 -18.46
CA LEU A 310 -15.15 0.99 -18.80
C LEU A 310 -15.98 1.17 -20.08
N TYR A 311 -15.48 0.68 -21.21
CA TYR A 311 -16.32 0.30 -22.34
C TYR A 311 -16.17 -1.21 -22.51
N GLU A 312 -17.30 -1.90 -22.69
CA GLU A 312 -17.43 -3.35 -22.85
C GLU A 312 -16.18 -3.99 -23.46
N GLY A 313 -15.42 -4.70 -22.61
CA GLY A 313 -14.31 -5.55 -23.02
C GLY A 313 -12.96 -4.90 -23.30
N ARG A 314 -12.79 -3.57 -23.28
CA ARG A 314 -11.46 -2.92 -23.43
C ARG A 314 -11.33 -1.63 -22.63
N TYR A 315 -10.44 -1.63 -21.62
CA TYR A 315 -10.02 -0.43 -20.91
C TYR A 315 -9.18 0.47 -21.84
N ARG A 316 -9.66 1.68 -22.13
CA ARG A 316 -8.84 2.78 -22.68
C ARG A 316 -8.56 3.77 -21.56
N THR A 317 -7.29 3.94 -21.21
CA THR A 317 -6.82 5.08 -20.43
C THR A 317 -6.57 6.26 -21.38
N SER A 318 -7.08 7.45 -21.03
CA SER A 318 -6.85 8.69 -21.79
C SER A 318 -6.39 9.80 -20.85
N CYS A 319 -5.41 10.58 -21.29
CA CYS A 319 -4.98 11.81 -20.61
C CYS A 319 -5.62 12.98 -21.36
N PHE A 320 -6.48 13.75 -20.70
CA PHE A 320 -7.08 14.95 -21.29
C PHE A 320 -6.47 16.19 -20.62
N SER A 321 -5.93 17.10 -21.45
CA SER A 321 -5.71 18.49 -21.10
C SER A 321 -6.78 19.31 -21.83
N TYR A 322 -7.58 20.10 -21.10
CA TYR A 322 -8.65 20.88 -21.72
C TYR A 322 -8.08 22.19 -22.31
N GLY A 323 -8.04 22.25 -23.64
CA GLY A 323 -7.88 23.45 -24.44
C GLY A 323 -8.97 23.51 -25.51
N SER A 324 -9.54 24.70 -25.72
CA SER A 324 -10.60 24.99 -26.68
C SER A 324 -10.30 24.48 -28.09
N PHE A 325 -11.37 24.01 -28.76
CA PHE A 325 -11.43 23.60 -30.16
C PHE A 325 -10.54 24.42 -31.11
N ALA A 326 -9.56 23.77 -31.76
CA ALA A 326 -9.15 24.05 -33.14
C ALA A 326 -8.27 22.92 -33.70
N ARG A 327 -8.81 22.26 -34.73
CA ARG A 327 -8.20 21.49 -35.85
C ARG A 327 -6.99 20.58 -35.59
N SER A 328 -7.21 19.33 -36.02
CA SER A 328 -6.27 18.33 -36.50
C SER A 328 -4.98 18.89 -37.12
N GLU A 329 -3.83 18.44 -36.63
CA GLU A 329 -2.68 18.09 -37.46
C GLU A 329 -1.75 17.13 -36.68
N LEU A 330 -1.38 16.03 -37.33
CA LEU A 330 -0.36 15.10 -36.86
C LEU A 330 0.98 15.84 -36.77
N PHE A 331 1.62 15.86 -35.60
CA PHE A 331 3.05 16.13 -35.51
C PHE A 331 3.78 14.91 -34.96
N VAL A 332 4.41 14.19 -35.90
CA VAL A 332 5.47 13.23 -35.65
C VAL A 332 6.73 14.02 -35.32
N TYR A 333 7.29 13.84 -34.13
CA TYR A 333 8.69 14.23 -33.87
C TYR A 333 9.54 12.99 -33.58
N ARG A 334 10.30 12.60 -34.61
CA ARG A 334 11.60 11.94 -34.51
C ARG A 334 12.64 12.96 -34.04
N PHE A 335 13.62 12.51 -33.25
CA PHE A 335 15.07 12.80 -33.25
C PHE A 335 15.60 12.48 -31.82
N PHE A 336 16.39 11.43 -31.60
CA PHE A 336 17.86 11.35 -31.73
C PHE A 336 18.61 12.55 -31.09
N PHE A 337 19.09 12.39 -29.86
CA PHE A 337 20.47 12.02 -29.52
C PHE A 337 20.50 11.34 -28.15
#